data_AF-A0A2K9IVL1-F1
#
_entry.id   AF-A0A2K9IVL1-F1
#
_cell.length_a   1.000
_cell.length_b   1.000
_cell.length_c   1.000
_cell.angle_alpha   90.00
_cell.angle_beta   90.00
_cell.angle_gamma   90.00
#
_symmetry.space_group_name_H-M   'P 1'
#
loop_
_entity.id
_entity.type
_entity.pdbx_description
1 polymer ?
#
loop_
_entity_poly.entity_id
_entity_poly.type
_entity_poly.pdbx_seq_one_letter_code
_entity_poly.pdbx_strand_id
1 'polypeptide(L)'
;MIRNNAHKYSVSAMCDVLNIPKSTYYYHADLTGKRAKKAEDKELSKEIARIFKEDSSFGFRPGRNCHDALKILNVYLEKTLHELYRGRRY
;
A
#
# COMPACT_ATOMS: atom_id res chain seq x y z
N MET A 1 16.08 14.14 9.49
CA MET A 1 17.40 14.26 10.13
C MET A 1 17.79 13.00 10.89
N ILE A 2 17.01 12.54 11.89
CA ILE A 2 17.30 11.29 12.64
C ILE A 2 17.32 10.05 11.72
N ARG A 3 16.31 9.87 10.86
CA ARG A 3 16.24 8.71 9.94
C ARG A 3 17.47 8.54 9.03
N ASN A 4 18.07 9.63 8.59
CA ASN A 4 19.23 9.60 7.70
C ASN A 4 20.50 9.14 8.44
N ASN A 5 20.56 9.33 9.75
CA ASN A 5 21.71 8.98 10.60
C ASN A 5 21.48 7.71 11.41
N ALA A 6 20.32 7.06 11.26
CA ALA A 6 19.95 5.85 11.99
C ALA A 6 20.88 4.65 11.71
N HIS A 7 21.60 4.67 10.59
CA HIS A 7 22.60 3.66 10.26
C HIS A 7 23.90 3.79 11.09
N LYS A 8 24.15 4.97 11.68
CA LYS A 8 25.38 5.30 12.40
C LYS A 8 25.15 5.50 13.90
N TYR A 9 23.98 6.00 14.28
CA TYR A 9 23.64 6.29 15.67
C TYR A 9 22.29 5.68 16.04
N SER A 10 22.16 5.28 17.31
CA SER A 10 20.88 4.86 17.87
C SER A 10 19.87 6.01 17.81
N VAL A 11 18.66 5.70 17.35
CA VAL A 11 17.51 6.62 17.38
C VAL A 11 17.27 7.16 18.80
N SER A 12 17.43 6.30 19.81
CA SER A 12 17.28 6.71 21.20
C SER A 12 18.29 7.79 21.59
N ALA A 13 19.57 7.57 21.31
CA ALA A 13 20.63 8.52 21.63
C ALA A 13 20.45 9.86 20.90
N MET A 14 20.02 9.84 19.64
CA MET A 14 19.72 11.07 18.90
C MET A 14 18.52 11.82 19.46
N CYS A 15 17.46 11.12 19.86
CA CYS A 15 16.30 11.72 20.53
C CYS A 15 16.71 12.41 21.84
N ASP A 16 17.60 11.79 22.61
CA ASP A 16 18.10 12.34 23.87
C ASP A 16 18.96 13.61 23.62
N VAL A 17 19.86 13.61 22.61
CA VAL A 17 20.68 14.78 22.25
C VAL A 17 19.85 15.95 21.72
N LEU A 18 18.82 15.66 20.91
CA LEU A 18 17.98 16.69 20.30
C LEU A 18 16.85 17.18 21.23
N ASN A 19 16.74 16.63 22.44
CA ASN A 19 15.64 16.87 23.37
C ASN A 19 14.25 16.61 22.73
N ILE A 20 14.14 15.54 21.94
CA ILE A 20 12.88 15.12 21.30
C ILE A 20 12.38 13.85 21.99
N PRO A 21 11.12 13.81 22.50
CA PRO A 21 10.56 12.60 23.05
C PRO A 21 10.51 11.46 22.01
N LYS A 22 10.91 10.25 22.42
CA LYS A 22 10.91 9.06 21.53
C LYS A 22 9.52 8.76 20.99
N SER A 23 8.47 8.98 21.79
CA SER A 23 7.07 8.83 21.38
C SER A 23 6.72 9.73 20.19
N THR A 24 7.12 10.99 20.25
CA THR A 24 6.93 11.97 19.17
C THR A 24 7.63 11.52 17.89
N TYR A 25 8.87 11.01 18.00
CA TYR A 25 9.59 10.48 16.84
C TYR A 25 8.86 9.31 16.16
N TYR A 26 8.52 8.26 16.91
CA TYR A 26 7.88 7.06 16.34
C TYR A 26 6.47 7.37 15.82
N TYR A 27 5.72 8.24 16.50
CA TYR A 27 4.41 8.69 16.02
C TYR A 27 4.49 9.29 14.60
N HIS A 28 5.46 10.20 14.38
CA HIS A 28 5.64 10.80 13.07
C HIS A 28 6.25 9.85 12.04
N ALA A 29 7.14 8.93 12.45
CA ALA A 29 7.70 7.91 11.57
C ALA A 29 6.59 6.98 11.02
N ASP A 30 5.69 6.53 11.89
CA ASP A 30 4.56 5.67 11.52
C ASP A 30 3.56 6.41 10.63
N LEU A 31 3.27 7.68 10.91
CA LEU A 31 2.43 8.51 10.05
C LEU A 31 3.02 8.68 8.66
N THR A 32 4.34 8.84 8.56
CA THR A 32 5.04 8.96 7.28
C THR A 32 4.98 7.65 6.50
N GLY A 33 5.20 6.51 7.17
CA GLY A 33 5.03 5.19 6.56
C GLY A 33 3.60 4.91 6.08
N LYS A 34 2.60 5.28 6.87
CA LYS A 34 1.18 5.18 6.48
C LYS A 34 0.84 6.05 5.28
N ARG A 35 1.40 7.27 5.20
CA ARG A 35 1.22 8.17 4.05
C ARG A 35 1.87 7.63 2.78
N ALA A 36 3.07 7.06 2.89
CA ALA A 36 3.76 6.43 1.76
C ALA A 36 2.96 5.24 1.22
N LYS A 37 2.53 4.33 2.10
CA LYS A 37 1.69 3.19 1.73
C LYS A 37 0.37 3.60 1.06
N LYS A 38 -0.28 4.65 1.57
CA LYS A 38 -1.51 5.20 0.97
C LYS A 38 -1.27 5.83 -0.42
N ALA A 39 -0.09 6.37 -0.68
CA ALA A 39 0.26 6.91 -1.99
C ALA A 39 0.48 5.78 -3.00
N GLU A 40 1.24 4.73 -2.62
CA GLU A 40 1.45 3.53 -3.42
C GLU A 40 0.12 2.82 -3.75
N ASP A 41 -0.75 2.63 -2.74
CA ASP A 41 -2.09 2.05 -2.92
C ASP A 41 -2.95 2.87 -3.91
N LYS A 42 -2.80 4.21 -3.89
CA LYS A 42 -3.52 5.12 -4.78
C LYS A 42 -2.99 5.05 -6.22
N GLU A 43 -1.69 4.89 -6.41
CA GLU A 43 -1.10 4.71 -7.75
C GLU A 43 -1.47 3.35 -8.33
N LEU A 44 -1.38 2.27 -7.54
CA LEU A 44 -1.83 0.95 -7.93
C LEU A 44 -3.31 0.94 -8.33
N SER A 45 -4.17 1.60 -7.56
CA SER A 45 -5.58 1.73 -7.89
C SER A 45 -5.83 2.46 -9.22
N LYS A 46 -5.02 3.45 -9.58
CA LYS A 46 -5.11 4.14 -10.88
C LYS A 46 -4.66 3.27 -12.03
N GLU A 47 -3.58 2.50 -11.86
CA GLU A 47 -3.07 1.60 -12.89
C GLU A 47 -4.08 0.50 -13.19
N ILE A 48 -4.63 -0.09 -12.13
CA ILE A 48 -5.74 -1.02 -12.18
C ILE A 48 -6.91 -0.39 -12.97
N ALA A 49 -7.38 0.80 -12.58
CA ALA A 49 -8.49 1.45 -13.26
C ALA A 49 -8.23 1.71 -14.76
N ARG A 50 -6.96 1.93 -15.14
CA ARG A 50 -6.55 2.09 -16.54
C ARG A 50 -6.67 0.77 -17.30
N ILE A 51 -6.09 -0.31 -16.79
CA ILE A 51 -6.17 -1.65 -17.39
C ILE A 51 -7.63 -2.07 -17.56
N PHE A 52 -8.47 -1.83 -16.55
CA PHE A 52 -9.91 -2.14 -16.62
C PHE A 52 -10.69 -1.27 -17.62
N LYS A 53 -10.23 -0.05 -17.89
CA LYS A 53 -10.83 0.80 -18.92
C LYS A 53 -10.42 0.38 -20.32
N GLU A 54 -9.19 -0.11 -20.46
CA GLU A 54 -8.65 -0.62 -21.72
C GLU A 54 -9.23 -2.00 -22.07
N ASP A 55 -9.49 -2.83 -21.06
CA ASP A 55 -10.01 -4.18 -21.24
C ASP A 55 -11.53 -4.23 -20.90
N SER A 56 -12.35 -4.09 -21.95
CA SER A 56 -13.82 -4.03 -21.84
C SER A 56 -14.47 -5.38 -21.50
N SER A 57 -13.69 -6.46 -21.45
CA SER A 57 -14.13 -7.83 -21.13
C SER A 57 -14.59 -7.99 -19.67
N PHE A 58 -14.10 -7.14 -18.77
CA PHE A 58 -14.36 -7.23 -17.32
C PHE A 58 -15.75 -6.74 -16.87
N GLY A 59 -16.62 -6.33 -17.80
CA GLY A 59 -18.02 -6.01 -17.51
C GLY A 59 -18.21 -4.82 -16.54
N PHE A 60 -17.27 -3.88 -16.52
CA PHE A 60 -17.38 -2.66 -15.72
C PHE A 60 -18.52 -1.79 -16.25
N ARG A 61 -19.58 -1.61 -15.45
CA ARG A 61 -20.70 -0.72 -15.79
C ARG A 61 -20.41 0.70 -15.29
N PRO A 62 -20.43 1.73 -16.17
CA PRO A 62 -20.26 3.12 -15.75
C PRO A 62 -21.34 3.50 -14.71
N GLY A 63 -20.94 4.16 -13.62
CA GLY A 63 -21.86 4.64 -12.57
C GLY A 63 -21.78 3.91 -11.23
N ARG A 64 -20.93 2.89 -11.06
CA ARG A 64 -20.65 2.31 -9.73
C ARG A 64 -19.50 3.02 -9.02
N ASN A 65 -19.61 3.10 -7.70
CA ASN A 65 -18.56 3.64 -6.84
C ASN A 65 -17.25 2.86 -7.09
N CYS A 66 -16.12 3.56 -7.17
CA CYS A 66 -14.81 2.95 -7.34
C CYS A 66 -14.51 1.88 -6.26
N HIS A 67 -15.12 1.98 -5.09
CA HIS A 67 -15.04 0.98 -4.03
C HIS A 67 -15.62 -0.40 -4.44
N ASP A 68 -16.74 -0.42 -5.17
CA ASP A 68 -17.33 -1.66 -5.66
C ASP A 68 -16.48 -2.30 -6.75
N ALA A 69 -15.83 -1.47 -7.58
CA ALA A 69 -14.90 -1.92 -8.61
C ALA A 69 -13.68 -2.63 -8.00
N LEU A 70 -13.10 -2.03 -6.94
CA LEU A 70 -12.00 -2.63 -6.19
C LEU A 70 -12.41 -3.93 -5.48
N LYS A 71 -13.64 -4.01 -4.98
CA LYS A 71 -14.16 -5.23 -4.34
C LYS A 71 -14.35 -6.37 -5.35
N ILE A 72 -14.89 -6.06 -6.53
CA ILE A 72 -15.03 -7.03 -7.63
C ILE A 72 -13.65 -7.51 -8.09
N LEU A 73 -12.68 -6.60 -8.20
CA LEU A 73 -11.31 -6.95 -8.54
C LEU A 73 -10.68 -7.88 -7.52
N ASN A 74 -10.83 -7.60 -6.23
CA ASN A 74 -10.26 -8.44 -5.18
C ASN A 74 -10.84 -9.87 -5.25
N VAL A 75 -12.14 -10.01 -5.53
CA VAL A 75 -12.78 -11.31 -5.76
C VAL A 75 -12.23 -12.02 -7.00
N TYR A 76 -11.99 -11.29 -8.10
CA TYR A 76 -11.41 -11.87 -9.31
C TYR A 76 -9.95 -12.30 -9.10
N LEU A 77 -9.12 -11.48 -8.48
CA LEU A 77 -7.72 -11.81 -8.19
C LEU A 77 -7.60 -13.02 -7.28
N GLU A 78 -8.39 -13.11 -6.22
CA GLU A 78 -8.42 -14.26 -5.32
C GLU A 78 -8.80 -15.55 -6.06
N LYS A 79 -9.78 -15.50 -6.98
CA LYS A 79 -10.16 -16.64 -7.82
C LYS A 79 -9.04 -17.05 -8.77
N THR A 80 -8.44 -16.10 -9.48
CA THR A 80 -7.35 -16.38 -10.44
C THR A 80 -6.11 -16.91 -9.73
N LEU A 81 -5.75 -16.34 -8.58
CA LEU A 81 -4.64 -16.84 -7.76
C LEU A 81 -4.97 -18.26 -7.27
N HIS A 82 -6.16 -18.51 -6.76
CA HIS A 82 -6.57 -19.85 -6.32
C HIS A 82 -6.52 -20.88 -7.45
N GLU A 83 -6.90 -20.53 -8.68
CA GLU A 83 -6.78 -21.39 -9.86
C GLU A 83 -5.32 -21.66 -10.25
N LEU A 84 -4.47 -20.63 -10.24
CA LEU A 84 -3.02 -20.76 -10.51
C LEU A 84 -2.30 -21.59 -9.44
N TYR A 85 -2.71 -21.47 -8.17
CA TYR A 85 -2.13 -22.23 -7.06
C TYR A 85 -2.74 -23.63 -6.89
N ARG A 86 -3.93 -23.92 -7.45
CA ARG A 86 -4.47 -25.29 -7.56
C ARG A 86 -3.71 -26.14 -8.58
N GLY A 87 -3.08 -25.51 -9.58
CA GLY A 87 -2.27 -26.18 -10.60
C GLY A 87 -0.83 -26.53 -10.19
N ARG A 88 -0.38 -26.16 -8.98
CA ARG A 88 0.91 -26.61 -8.40
C ARG A 88 0.68 -27.58 -7.25
N ARG A 89 0.11 -28.75 -7.55
CA ARG A 89 0.31 -29.96 -6.75
C ARG A 89 1.00 -30.97 -7.64
N TYR A 90 2.13 -31.47 -7.14
CA TYR A 90 2.98 -32.53 -7.70
C TYR A 90 2.17 -33.71 -8.26
#